data_AF-A0A9D6CZ71-F1
#
_entry.id   AF-A0A9D6CZ71-F1
#
_cell.length_a   1.000
_cell.length_b   1.000
_cell.length_c   1.000
_cell.angle_alpha   90.00
_cell.angle_beta   90.00
_cell.angle_gamma   90.00
#
_symmetry.space_group_name_H-M   'P 1'
#
loop_
_entity.id
_entity.type
_entity.pdbx_description
1 polymer ?
#
loop_
_entity_poly.entity_id
_entity_poly.type
_entity_poly.pdbx_seq_one_letter_code
_entity_poly.pdbx_strand_id
1 'polypeptide(L)'
;MIPSRSYVECNKNNPVGHAMKIVSWNVNSIRARHDIVTEWLDGHKPDLLCLQETKVKDEDFPQQAFADRGYNLYIHGQPAYNGVAFFAKAPVESLVYGMPGQHDDGQQKRFIAGTFGGVHVINIYAPNGQTPEAPAFAYKRDWYVTLNAYLEKAVKDYKHVLICGDFNIAPSDDDVHDPKKLLGTCGFHPEEHVWFGQVMGKGLTDVVRQHQPAGKLYSWWDYRQGALEKDRGMRIDHILTTPALAVHCTAAYVDKEPRLLEKPSDHAPVVAEFTLS
;
A
#
# COMPACT_ATOMS: atom_id res chain seq x y z
N MET A 1 4.73 -9.35 43.58
CA MET A 1 4.02 -10.46 42.91
C MET A 1 3.27 -9.87 41.72
N ILE A 2 3.77 -10.11 40.52
CA ILE A 2 3.22 -9.59 39.25
C ILE A 2 2.34 -10.70 38.67
N PRO A 3 1.07 -10.47 38.28
CA PRO A 3 0.23 -11.52 37.72
C PRO A 3 0.73 -11.90 36.33
N SER A 4 0.87 -13.20 36.09
CA SER A 4 1.27 -13.80 34.83
C SER A 4 0.28 -13.46 33.71
N ARG A 5 0.79 -12.82 32.64
CA ARG A 5 0.09 -12.71 31.36
C ARG A 5 0.00 -14.10 30.73
N SER A 6 -1.22 -14.62 30.59
CA SER A 6 -1.53 -15.77 29.76
C SER A 6 -1.28 -15.40 28.30
N TYR A 7 -0.34 -16.08 27.66
CA TYR A 7 -0.20 -16.07 26.21
C TYR A 7 -1.49 -16.66 25.62
N VAL A 8 -2.21 -15.86 24.84
CA VAL A 8 -3.28 -16.37 23.98
C VAL A 8 -2.58 -17.12 22.85
N GLU A 9 -2.79 -18.43 22.77
CA GLU A 9 -2.31 -19.24 21.65
C GLU A 9 -2.90 -18.70 20.35
N CYS A 10 -2.01 -18.34 19.42
CA CYS A 10 -2.38 -17.98 18.05
C CYS A 10 -3.10 -19.18 17.43
N ASN A 11 -4.33 -18.96 16.95
CA ASN A 11 -5.23 -20.01 16.47
C ASN A 11 -4.62 -20.67 15.21
N LYS A 12 -4.08 -21.89 15.35
CA LYS A 12 -3.36 -22.65 14.30
C LYS A 12 -4.25 -23.24 13.19
N ASN A 13 -5.46 -22.75 13.02
CA ASN A 13 -6.39 -23.27 12.01
C ASN A 13 -6.37 -22.40 10.75
N ASN A 14 -5.21 -22.28 10.11
CA ASN A 14 -5.21 -21.96 8.69
C ASN A 14 -5.29 -23.31 7.95
N PRO A 15 -6.41 -23.66 7.29
CA PRO A 15 -6.48 -24.91 6.55
C PRO A 15 -5.36 -24.93 5.51
N VAL A 16 -4.62 -26.04 5.47
CA VAL A 16 -3.58 -26.28 4.47
C VAL A 16 -4.17 -26.00 3.09
N GLY A 17 -3.71 -24.94 2.41
CA GLY A 17 -4.17 -24.55 1.08
C GLY A 17 -4.98 -23.25 0.96
N HIS A 18 -5.25 -22.49 2.03
CA HIS A 18 -5.82 -21.14 1.88
C HIS A 18 -4.76 -20.13 1.42
N ALA A 19 -4.89 -19.61 0.20
CA ALA A 19 -4.02 -18.56 -0.32
C ALA A 19 -4.35 -17.22 0.38
N MET A 20 -3.36 -16.64 1.06
CA MET A 20 -3.47 -15.34 1.70
C MET A 20 -3.50 -14.24 0.63
N LYS A 21 -4.60 -13.50 0.53
CA LYS A 21 -4.76 -12.38 -0.41
C LYS A 21 -4.55 -11.04 0.29
N ILE A 22 -3.51 -10.31 -0.13
CA ILE A 22 -3.17 -8.98 0.37
C ILE A 22 -3.35 -7.98 -0.77
N VAL A 23 -4.03 -6.87 -0.49
CA VAL A 23 -4.41 -5.87 -1.49
C VAL A 23 -3.97 -4.50 -1.01
N SER A 24 -3.43 -3.69 -1.91
CA SER A 24 -3.18 -2.26 -1.69
C SER A 24 -4.08 -1.43 -2.57
N TRP A 25 -4.74 -0.40 -2.02
CA TRP A 25 -5.59 0.48 -2.80
C TRP A 25 -5.68 1.91 -2.25
N ASN A 26 -5.22 2.87 -3.04
CA ASN A 26 -5.53 4.27 -2.81
C ASN A 26 -6.97 4.54 -3.24
N VAL A 27 -7.83 4.86 -2.27
CA VAL A 27 -9.28 5.02 -2.52
C VAL A 27 -9.70 6.46 -2.77
N ASN A 28 -8.79 7.42 -2.63
CA ASN A 28 -9.04 8.84 -2.80
C ASN A 28 -10.36 9.28 -2.10
N SER A 29 -10.43 9.22 -0.78
CA SER A 29 -11.63 9.36 0.07
C SER A 29 -12.50 8.10 0.13
N ILE A 30 -12.41 7.40 1.27
CA ILE A 30 -13.21 6.19 1.55
C ILE A 30 -14.71 6.48 1.55
N ARG A 31 -15.13 7.68 1.99
CA ARG A 31 -16.56 8.04 2.01
C ARG A 31 -17.11 8.24 0.60
N ALA A 32 -16.29 8.75 -0.32
CA ALA A 32 -16.70 8.91 -1.72
C ALA A 32 -16.71 7.58 -2.47
N ARG A 33 -15.86 6.63 -2.09
CA ARG A 33 -15.68 5.32 -2.74
C ARG A 33 -16.28 4.17 -1.91
N HIS A 34 -17.13 4.47 -0.94
CA HIS A 34 -17.66 3.49 0.01
C HIS A 34 -18.32 2.31 -0.72
N ASP A 35 -19.23 2.60 -1.64
CA ASP A 35 -20.00 1.56 -2.35
C ASP A 35 -19.10 0.73 -3.27
N ILE A 36 -18.19 1.39 -4.00
CA ILE A 36 -17.19 0.73 -4.84
C ILE A 36 -16.30 -0.22 -4.01
N VAL A 37 -15.80 0.23 -2.86
CA VAL A 37 -14.92 -0.59 -2.01
C VAL A 37 -15.69 -1.76 -1.40
N THR A 38 -16.93 -1.53 -0.94
CA THR A 38 -17.75 -2.60 -0.33
C THR A 38 -18.18 -3.65 -1.35
N GLU A 39 -18.60 -3.25 -2.56
CA GLU A 39 -18.89 -4.16 -3.66
C GLU A 39 -17.64 -4.96 -4.08
N TRP A 40 -16.49 -4.30 -4.18
CA TRP A 40 -15.23 -4.97 -4.50
C TRP A 40 -14.86 -6.02 -3.45
N LEU A 41 -15.01 -5.70 -2.16
CA LEU A 41 -14.78 -6.63 -1.06
C LEU A 41 -15.70 -7.85 -1.12
N ASP A 42 -16.97 -7.68 -1.51
CA ASP A 42 -17.93 -8.78 -1.63
C ASP A 42 -17.54 -9.79 -2.71
N GLY A 43 -16.96 -9.31 -3.82
CA GLY A 43 -16.45 -10.15 -4.91
C GLY A 43 -15.08 -10.79 -4.63
N HIS A 44 -14.16 -10.04 -4.00
CA HIS A 44 -12.74 -10.44 -3.93
C HIS A 44 -12.31 -11.03 -2.59
N LYS A 45 -12.96 -10.61 -1.50
CA LYS A 45 -12.77 -11.09 -0.12
C LYS A 45 -11.29 -11.23 0.28
N PRO A 46 -10.45 -10.18 0.17
CA PRO A 46 -9.05 -10.26 0.59
C PRO A 46 -8.93 -10.59 2.09
N ASP A 47 -7.83 -11.20 2.48
CA ASP A 47 -7.52 -11.45 3.90
C ASP A 47 -7.04 -10.16 4.58
N LEU A 48 -6.33 -9.31 3.83
CA LEU A 48 -5.90 -7.98 4.25
C LEU A 48 -6.04 -6.97 3.12
N LEU A 49 -6.78 -5.89 3.36
CA LEU A 49 -6.85 -4.71 2.48
C LEU A 49 -6.15 -3.53 3.13
N CYS A 50 -5.12 -3.02 2.46
CA CYS A 50 -4.32 -1.86 2.83
C CYS A 50 -4.83 -0.65 2.06
N LEU A 51 -5.44 0.31 2.75
CA LEU A 51 -6.00 1.52 2.14
C LEU A 51 -5.07 2.72 2.29
N GLN A 52 -5.06 3.57 1.27
CA GLN A 52 -4.44 4.91 1.27
C GLN A 52 -5.46 5.98 0.90
N GLU A 53 -5.15 7.24 1.23
CA GLU A 53 -6.01 8.40 1.07
C GLU A 53 -7.44 8.19 1.61
N THR A 54 -7.57 7.72 2.85
CA THR A 54 -8.91 7.57 3.45
C THR A 54 -9.61 8.93 3.63
N LYS A 55 -8.85 10.03 3.79
CA LYS A 55 -9.33 11.43 3.88
C LYS A 55 -10.43 11.66 4.92
N VAL A 56 -10.38 10.91 6.01
CA VAL A 56 -11.35 10.96 7.09
C VAL A 56 -10.63 10.73 8.42
N LYS A 57 -11.05 11.45 9.47
CA LYS A 57 -10.57 11.19 10.83
C LYS A 57 -11.18 9.89 11.37
N ASP A 58 -10.50 9.25 12.31
CA ASP A 58 -10.84 7.90 12.78
C ASP A 58 -12.30 7.78 13.25
N GLU A 59 -12.79 8.77 14.00
CA GLU A 59 -14.17 8.83 14.52
C GLU A 59 -15.26 8.97 13.45
N ASP A 60 -14.92 9.50 12.27
CA ASP A 60 -15.85 9.69 11.15
C ASP A 60 -15.76 8.56 10.11
N PHE A 61 -14.90 7.56 10.34
CA PHE A 61 -14.68 6.47 9.40
C PHE A 61 -15.95 5.59 9.32
N PRO A 62 -16.44 5.22 8.12
CA PRO A 62 -17.64 4.40 7.97
C PRO A 62 -17.40 2.92 8.30
N GLN A 63 -17.15 2.61 9.58
CA GLN A 63 -16.65 1.30 10.02
C GLN A 63 -17.67 0.15 9.86
N GLN A 64 -18.96 0.43 10.14
CA GLN A 64 -19.98 -0.62 10.27
C GLN A 64 -20.09 -1.50 9.01
N ALA A 65 -20.10 -0.89 7.82
CA ALA A 65 -20.24 -1.63 6.57
C ALA A 65 -19.11 -2.64 6.32
N PHE A 66 -17.91 -2.38 6.83
CA PHE A 66 -16.77 -3.29 6.72
C PHE A 66 -16.75 -4.32 7.85
N ALA A 67 -17.12 -3.90 9.07
CA ALA A 67 -17.27 -4.80 10.21
C ALA A 67 -18.34 -5.88 9.96
N ASP A 68 -19.47 -5.51 9.34
CA ASP A 68 -20.53 -6.44 8.94
C ASP A 68 -20.06 -7.52 7.94
N ARG A 69 -18.96 -7.24 7.22
CA ARG A 69 -18.29 -8.18 6.30
C ARG A 69 -17.20 -9.03 6.98
N GLY A 70 -17.06 -8.92 8.30
CA GLY A 70 -16.11 -9.69 9.10
C GLY A 70 -14.69 -9.12 9.12
N TYR A 71 -14.50 -7.84 8.78
CA TYR A 71 -13.20 -7.20 8.86
C TYR A 71 -12.97 -6.52 10.21
N ASN A 72 -11.76 -6.66 10.74
CA ASN A 72 -11.19 -5.84 11.79
C ASN A 72 -10.56 -4.61 11.16
N LEU A 73 -10.88 -3.41 11.65
CA LEU A 73 -10.42 -2.16 11.07
C LEU A 73 -9.36 -1.51 11.96
N TYR A 74 -8.25 -1.13 11.36
CA TYR A 74 -7.16 -0.40 11.99
C TYR A 74 -6.89 0.86 11.18
N ILE A 75 -7.24 2.03 11.73
CA ILE A 75 -7.34 3.27 10.97
C ILE A 75 -6.33 4.28 11.55
N HIS A 76 -5.63 4.96 10.66
CA HIS A 76 -4.79 6.11 10.99
C HIS A 76 -5.17 7.25 10.05
N GLY A 77 -6.18 8.02 10.44
CA GLY A 77 -6.87 8.97 9.58
C GLY A 77 -6.69 10.42 10.01
N GLN A 78 -6.83 11.32 9.05
CA GLN A 78 -6.97 12.76 9.28
C GLN A 78 -7.94 13.38 8.26
N PRO A 79 -8.48 14.59 8.52
CA PRO A 79 -9.36 15.26 7.58
C PRO A 79 -8.66 15.65 6.27
N ALA A 80 -9.44 15.67 5.18
CA ALA A 80 -9.14 16.22 3.84
C ALA A 80 -7.99 15.57 3.04
N TYR A 81 -6.93 15.12 3.69
CA TYR A 81 -5.73 14.58 3.07
C TYR A 81 -5.31 13.27 3.73
N ASN A 82 -4.46 12.50 3.05
CA ASN A 82 -3.79 11.32 3.61
C ASN A 82 -4.76 10.30 4.21
N GLY A 83 -4.31 9.61 5.25
CA GLY A 83 -5.04 8.58 5.95
C GLY A 83 -4.75 7.21 5.36
N VAL A 84 -4.41 6.27 6.22
CA VAL A 84 -4.15 4.86 5.87
C VAL A 84 -4.95 3.94 6.77
N ALA A 85 -5.28 2.75 6.29
CA ALA A 85 -5.99 1.77 7.09
C ALA A 85 -5.64 0.32 6.70
N PHE A 86 -5.85 -0.60 7.63
CA PHE A 86 -5.95 -2.03 7.37
C PHE A 86 -7.38 -2.50 7.63
N PHE A 87 -7.95 -3.24 6.68
CA PHE A 87 -9.12 -4.09 6.91
C PHE A 87 -8.67 -5.54 6.86
N ALA A 88 -8.72 -6.24 7.99
CA ALA A 88 -8.16 -7.57 8.14
C ALA A 88 -9.19 -8.59 8.61
N LYS A 89 -9.30 -9.74 7.94
CA LYS A 89 -10.21 -10.83 8.37
C LYS A 89 -9.79 -11.49 9.68
N ALA A 90 -8.51 -11.39 10.03
CA ALA A 90 -7.96 -11.80 11.31
C ALA A 90 -7.28 -10.61 12.01
N PRO A 91 -7.03 -10.67 13.33
CA PRO A 91 -6.36 -9.59 14.03
C PRO A 91 -4.96 -9.28 13.47
N VAL A 92 -4.62 -8.00 13.42
CA VAL A 92 -3.26 -7.52 13.15
C VAL A 92 -2.56 -7.29 14.50
N GLU A 93 -1.43 -7.94 14.70
CA GLU A 93 -0.63 -7.86 15.92
C GLU A 93 0.45 -6.76 15.81
N SER A 94 1.00 -6.33 16.95
CA SER A 94 2.16 -5.42 16.98
C SER A 94 2.00 -4.14 16.15
N LEU A 95 0.81 -3.54 16.18
CA LEU A 95 0.48 -2.36 15.39
C LEU A 95 1.37 -1.16 15.70
N VAL A 96 1.80 -0.49 14.64
CA VAL A 96 2.55 0.77 14.67
C VAL A 96 1.80 1.79 13.83
N TYR A 97 1.40 2.88 14.47
CA TYR A 97 0.71 4.00 13.86
C TYR A 97 1.67 5.19 13.71
N GLY A 98 1.80 5.70 12.48
CA GLY A 98 2.81 6.71 12.16
C GLY A 98 4.22 6.09 12.06
N MET A 99 5.06 6.65 11.20
CA MET A 99 6.39 6.12 10.97
C MET A 99 7.35 6.57 12.08
N PRO A 100 8.01 5.66 12.81
CA PRO A 100 9.00 6.05 13.82
C PRO A 100 10.13 6.89 13.21
N GLY A 101 10.47 8.01 13.85
CA GLY A 101 11.55 8.90 13.40
C GLY A 101 11.16 9.92 12.33
N GLN A 102 9.85 10.09 12.06
CA GLN A 102 9.36 11.09 11.11
C GLN A 102 9.52 12.52 11.67
N HIS A 103 10.04 13.43 10.86
CA HIS A 103 10.39 14.80 11.28
C HIS A 103 9.20 15.71 11.59
N ASP A 104 7.99 15.35 11.16
CA ASP A 104 6.77 16.13 11.40
C ASP A 104 6.00 15.64 12.65
N ASP A 105 6.67 14.92 13.54
CA ASP A 105 6.09 14.32 14.75
C ASP A 105 4.83 13.47 14.46
N GLY A 106 4.74 12.87 13.28
CA GLY A 106 3.60 12.04 12.89
C GLY A 106 2.31 12.82 12.64
N GLN A 107 2.41 14.12 12.34
CA GLN A 107 1.27 14.95 11.96
C GLN A 107 0.58 14.42 10.70
N GLN A 108 1.35 13.93 9.71
CA GLN A 108 0.80 13.36 8.49
C GLN A 108 0.56 11.84 8.64
N LYS A 109 -0.71 11.44 8.57
CA LYS A 109 -1.19 10.07 8.76
C LYS A 109 -0.97 9.24 7.49
N ARG A 110 0.29 8.84 7.28
CA ARG A 110 0.79 8.21 6.03
C ARG A 110 1.29 6.78 6.19
N PHE A 111 1.27 6.24 7.40
CA PHE A 111 1.96 5.01 7.73
C PHE A 111 1.18 4.21 8.77
N ILE A 112 0.99 2.93 8.50
CA ILE A 112 0.54 1.93 9.46
C ILE A 112 1.28 0.62 9.18
N ALA A 113 1.75 -0.06 10.21
CA ALA A 113 2.38 -1.38 10.09
C ALA A 113 1.90 -2.32 11.19
N GLY A 114 2.07 -3.62 10.99
CA GLY A 114 1.76 -4.66 11.97
C GLY A 114 1.97 -6.05 11.40
N THR A 115 1.82 -7.07 12.24
CA THR A 115 1.99 -8.47 11.85
C THR A 115 0.63 -9.10 11.54
N PHE A 116 0.46 -9.59 10.31
CA PHE A 116 -0.72 -10.30 9.87
C PHE A 116 -0.34 -11.67 9.32
N GLY A 117 -0.88 -12.75 9.89
CA GLY A 117 -0.62 -14.11 9.43
C GLY A 117 0.88 -14.49 9.39
N GLY A 118 1.68 -13.96 10.32
CA GLY A 118 3.13 -14.17 10.37
C GLY A 118 3.96 -13.31 9.41
N VAL A 119 3.33 -12.39 8.67
CA VAL A 119 4.00 -11.41 7.79
C VAL A 119 3.99 -10.04 8.46
N HIS A 120 5.15 -9.37 8.51
CA HIS A 120 5.22 -7.96 8.90
C HIS A 120 4.78 -7.09 7.72
N VAL A 121 3.56 -6.56 7.78
CA VAL A 121 2.95 -5.76 6.73
C VAL A 121 3.09 -4.27 7.04
N ILE A 122 3.55 -3.51 6.06
CA ILE A 122 3.74 -2.06 6.11
C ILE A 122 2.88 -1.44 5.01
N ASN A 123 1.94 -0.59 5.38
CA ASN A 123 1.10 0.17 4.45
C ASN A 123 1.50 1.66 4.50
N ILE A 124 1.84 2.20 3.33
CA ILE A 124 2.28 3.58 3.18
C ILE A 124 1.42 4.38 2.21
N TYR A 125 1.34 5.68 2.46
CA TYR A 125 0.94 6.70 1.49
C TYR A 125 2.06 7.74 1.40
N ALA A 126 3.02 7.52 0.51
CA ALA A 126 4.17 8.38 0.35
C ALA A 126 3.73 9.80 -0.08
N PRO A 127 4.45 10.86 0.32
CA PRO A 127 4.16 12.20 -0.16
C PRO A 127 4.26 12.28 -1.69
N ASN A 128 3.33 12.99 -2.35
CA ASN A 128 3.36 13.13 -3.81
C ASN A 128 4.57 13.95 -4.30
N GLY A 129 4.91 15.04 -3.60
CA GLY A 129 6.03 15.92 -3.95
C GLY A 129 5.61 17.19 -4.71
N GLN A 130 4.42 17.22 -5.30
CA GLN A 130 3.90 18.34 -6.12
C GLN A 130 4.77 18.66 -7.34
N THR A 131 5.78 19.51 -7.19
CA THR A 131 6.78 19.81 -8.23
C THR A 131 8.19 19.70 -7.64
N PRO A 132 9.24 19.43 -8.44
CA PRO A 132 10.61 19.28 -7.93
C PRO A 132 11.12 20.47 -7.11
N GLU A 133 10.65 21.68 -7.42
CA GLU A 133 11.04 22.93 -6.74
C GLU A 133 10.21 23.21 -5.47
N ALA A 134 9.11 22.47 -5.26
CA ALA A 134 8.23 22.70 -4.13
C ALA A 134 8.84 22.19 -2.83
N PRO A 135 8.58 22.84 -1.67
CA PRO A 135 8.96 22.30 -0.36
C PRO A 135 8.45 20.88 -0.10
N ALA A 136 7.33 20.50 -0.73
CA ALA A 136 6.76 19.15 -0.66
C ALA A 136 7.70 18.07 -1.24
N PHE A 137 8.53 18.39 -2.23
CA PHE A 137 9.50 17.45 -2.80
C PHE A 137 10.68 17.20 -1.86
N ALA A 138 11.17 18.24 -1.20
CA ALA A 138 12.16 18.09 -0.13
C ALA A 138 11.60 17.28 1.06
N TYR A 139 10.35 17.52 1.44
CA TYR A 139 9.66 16.70 2.44
C TYR A 139 9.53 15.24 1.99
N LYS A 140 9.22 14.97 0.71
CA LYS A 140 9.17 13.61 0.16
C LYS A 140 10.52 12.91 0.31
N ARG A 141 11.63 13.56 -0.04
CA ARG A 141 12.99 13.03 0.14
C ARG A 141 13.22 12.63 1.60
N ASP A 142 12.98 13.53 2.54
CA ASP A 142 13.25 13.30 3.96
C ASP A 142 12.35 12.18 4.51
N TRP A 143 11.11 12.09 4.04
CA TRP A 143 10.20 10.99 4.34
C TRP A 143 10.75 9.63 3.85
N TYR A 144 11.33 9.58 2.65
CA TYR A 144 11.98 8.36 2.14
C TYR A 144 13.25 7.99 2.92
N VAL A 145 14.00 8.95 3.47
CA VAL A 145 15.12 8.67 4.37
C VAL A 145 14.62 7.95 5.62
N THR A 146 13.54 8.45 6.24
CA THR A 146 12.93 7.79 7.41
C THR A 146 12.37 6.41 7.05
N LEU A 147 11.71 6.26 5.90
CA LEU A 147 11.21 4.96 5.43
C LEU A 147 12.33 3.94 5.27
N ASN A 148 13.45 4.34 4.66
CA ASN A 148 14.61 3.47 4.48
C ASN A 148 15.20 3.01 5.82
N ALA A 149 15.24 3.88 6.83
CA ALA A 149 15.69 3.51 8.17
C ALA A 149 14.73 2.51 8.85
N TYR A 150 13.42 2.68 8.68
CA TYR A 150 12.43 1.73 9.18
C TYR A 150 12.56 0.37 8.50
N LEU A 151 12.66 0.35 7.16
CA LEU A 151 12.79 -0.88 6.39
C LEU A 151 14.08 -1.64 6.70
N GLU A 152 15.20 -0.94 6.87
CA GLU A 152 16.49 -1.53 7.29
C GLU A 152 16.36 -2.34 8.59
N LYS A 153 15.55 -1.86 9.53
CA LYS A 153 15.24 -2.58 10.77
C LYS A 153 14.26 -3.73 10.52
N ALA A 154 13.17 -3.46 9.80
CA ALA A 154 12.13 -4.45 9.56
C ALA A 154 12.68 -5.72 8.87
N VAL A 155 13.52 -5.58 7.85
CA VAL A 155 14.08 -6.75 7.14
C VAL A 155 15.12 -7.53 7.95
N LYS A 156 15.62 -6.96 9.06
CA LYS A 156 16.49 -7.67 10.03
C LYS A 156 15.66 -8.40 11.07
N ASP A 157 14.59 -7.76 11.55
CA ASP A 157 13.77 -8.28 12.64
C ASP A 157 12.76 -9.35 12.17
N TYR A 158 12.37 -9.34 10.89
CA TYR A 158 11.35 -10.22 10.35
C TYR A 158 11.82 -10.95 9.07
N LYS A 159 11.54 -12.26 9.01
CA LYS A 159 11.80 -13.09 7.83
C LYS A 159 10.89 -12.71 6.65
N HIS A 160 9.59 -12.54 6.94
CA HIS A 160 8.58 -12.19 5.95
C HIS A 160 8.15 -10.73 6.17
N VAL A 161 8.59 -9.85 5.28
CA VAL A 161 8.18 -8.45 5.25
C VAL A 161 7.46 -8.18 3.94
N LEU A 162 6.36 -7.45 4.02
CA LEU A 162 5.63 -6.90 2.88
C LEU A 162 5.45 -5.41 3.12
N ILE A 163 5.94 -4.58 2.20
CA ILE A 163 5.57 -3.17 2.13
C ILE A 163 4.70 -2.95 0.91
N CYS A 164 3.59 -2.26 1.10
CA CYS A 164 2.67 -1.91 0.03
C CYS A 164 2.13 -0.50 0.22
N GLY A 165 1.51 0.03 -0.83
CA GLY A 165 0.90 1.34 -0.79
C GLY A 165 1.06 2.10 -2.09
N ASP A 166 0.67 3.36 -2.03
CA ASP A 166 0.97 4.37 -3.04
C ASP A 166 2.31 5.01 -2.69
N PHE A 167 3.34 4.67 -3.49
CA PHE A 167 4.69 5.20 -3.36
C PHE A 167 4.83 6.55 -4.06
N ASN A 168 3.86 6.97 -4.88
CA ASN A 168 3.97 8.17 -5.70
C ASN A 168 5.27 8.19 -6.55
N ILE A 169 5.84 7.05 -6.92
CA ILE A 169 7.05 6.94 -7.75
C ILE A 169 6.86 5.82 -8.75
N ALA A 170 7.01 6.10 -10.04
CA ALA A 170 7.09 5.12 -11.10
C ALA A 170 8.56 4.72 -11.31
N PRO A 171 8.96 3.44 -11.10
CA PRO A 171 10.38 3.09 -11.07
C PRO A 171 11.10 3.07 -12.43
N SER A 172 10.39 2.88 -13.53
CA SER A 172 10.98 2.65 -14.85
C SER A 172 10.12 3.17 -16.00
N ASP A 173 10.70 3.19 -17.20
CA ASP A 173 9.97 3.57 -18.42
C ASP A 173 8.71 2.72 -18.63
N ASP A 174 8.71 1.45 -18.26
CA ASP A 174 7.53 0.57 -18.37
C ASP A 174 6.41 0.93 -17.38
N ASP A 175 6.71 1.77 -16.39
CA ASP A 175 5.78 2.22 -15.35
C ASP A 175 5.10 3.55 -15.70
N VAL A 176 5.38 4.14 -16.87
CA VAL A 176 4.75 5.39 -17.32
C VAL A 176 4.34 5.34 -18.80
N HIS A 177 3.32 6.12 -19.18
CA HIS A 177 2.85 6.16 -20.56
C HIS A 177 3.78 6.88 -21.54
N ASP A 178 4.48 7.92 -21.08
CA ASP A 178 5.40 8.71 -21.91
C ASP A 178 6.67 9.06 -21.11
N PRO A 179 7.66 8.15 -21.07
CA PRO A 179 8.87 8.33 -20.25
C PRO A 179 9.65 9.59 -20.60
N LYS A 180 9.73 9.93 -21.90
CA LYS A 180 10.47 11.10 -22.37
C LYS A 180 9.85 12.39 -21.87
N LYS A 181 8.51 12.47 -21.87
CA LYS A 181 7.78 13.65 -21.43
C LYS A 181 7.73 13.78 -19.91
N LEU A 182 7.62 12.66 -19.20
CA LEU A 182 7.46 12.64 -17.76
C LEU A 182 8.79 12.72 -16.99
N LEU A 183 9.92 12.44 -17.64
CA LEU A 183 11.23 12.49 -16.99
C LEU A 183 11.49 13.86 -16.37
N GLY A 184 11.78 13.87 -15.07
CA GLY A 184 12.03 15.10 -14.31
C GLY A 184 10.76 15.76 -13.74
N THR A 185 9.59 15.14 -13.90
CA THR A 185 8.37 15.54 -13.17
C THR A 185 8.22 14.71 -11.90
N CYS A 186 7.47 15.20 -10.90
CA CYS A 186 7.17 14.42 -9.70
C CYS A 186 6.46 13.11 -10.08
N GLY A 187 6.88 12.02 -9.45
CA GLY A 187 6.49 10.66 -9.76
C GLY A 187 7.36 9.97 -10.81
N PHE A 188 8.23 10.70 -11.52
CA PHE A 188 9.18 10.14 -12.49
C PHE A 188 10.47 10.98 -12.58
N HIS A 189 10.91 11.52 -11.44
CA HIS A 189 12.12 12.32 -11.31
C HIS A 189 13.35 11.42 -11.06
N PRO A 190 14.55 11.73 -11.61
CA PRO A 190 15.76 10.94 -11.35
C PRO A 190 16.10 10.74 -9.86
N GLU A 191 15.86 11.74 -9.00
CA GLU A 191 16.03 11.60 -7.55
C GLU A 191 15.04 10.61 -6.93
N GLU A 192 13.80 10.57 -7.41
CA GLU A 192 12.79 9.61 -6.96
C GLU A 192 13.18 8.18 -7.34
N HIS A 193 13.78 7.98 -8.52
CA HIS A 193 14.34 6.68 -8.90
C HIS A 193 15.45 6.24 -7.93
N VAL A 194 16.27 7.18 -7.43
CA VAL A 194 17.27 6.87 -6.40
C VAL A 194 16.59 6.47 -5.09
N TRP A 195 15.57 7.19 -4.63
CA TRP A 195 14.87 6.89 -3.38
C TRP A 195 14.15 5.54 -3.43
N PHE A 196 13.46 5.24 -4.53
CA PHE A 196 12.85 3.94 -4.77
C PHE A 196 13.91 2.84 -4.88
N GLY A 197 15.03 3.12 -5.56
CA GLY A 197 16.18 2.21 -5.64
C GLY A 197 16.78 1.86 -4.27
N GLN A 198 16.80 2.80 -3.33
CA GLN A 198 17.24 2.54 -1.94
C GLN A 198 16.27 1.60 -1.20
N VAL A 199 14.96 1.75 -1.41
CA VAL A 199 13.94 0.83 -0.88
C VAL A 199 14.17 -0.57 -1.44
N MET A 200 14.30 -0.71 -2.76
CA MET A 200 14.60 -1.99 -3.40
C MET A 200 15.94 -2.57 -2.93
N GLY A 201 16.93 -1.72 -2.67
CA GLY A 201 18.25 -2.06 -2.13
C GLY A 201 18.23 -2.72 -0.75
N LYS A 202 17.07 -2.79 -0.07
CA LYS A 202 16.86 -3.62 1.13
C LYS A 202 16.66 -5.11 0.81
N GLY A 203 16.88 -5.50 -0.44
CA GLY A 203 16.69 -6.87 -0.92
C GLY A 203 15.23 -7.22 -1.20
N LEU A 204 14.36 -6.21 -1.38
CA LEU A 204 12.95 -6.43 -1.65
C LEU A 204 12.73 -6.85 -3.10
N THR A 205 11.65 -7.59 -3.33
CA THR A 205 11.18 -8.06 -4.63
C THR A 205 9.84 -7.41 -4.94
N ASP A 206 9.72 -6.78 -6.12
CA ASP A 206 8.45 -6.29 -6.64
C ASP A 206 7.66 -7.48 -7.20
N VAL A 207 6.70 -7.99 -6.45
CA VAL A 207 5.99 -9.22 -6.82
C VAL A 207 5.13 -9.02 -8.06
N VAL A 208 4.65 -7.81 -8.32
CA VAL A 208 3.91 -7.51 -9.55
C VAL A 208 4.84 -7.66 -10.76
N ARG A 209 6.07 -7.15 -10.68
CA ARG A 209 7.07 -7.34 -11.75
C ARG A 209 7.64 -8.76 -11.81
N GLN A 210 7.59 -9.55 -10.73
CA GLN A 210 7.88 -10.98 -10.80
C GLN A 210 6.88 -11.73 -11.69
N HIS A 211 5.60 -11.36 -11.64
CA HIS A 211 4.53 -11.98 -12.45
C HIS A 211 4.34 -11.32 -13.82
N GLN A 212 4.67 -10.04 -13.97
CA GLN A 212 4.67 -9.30 -15.24
C GLN A 212 6.01 -8.56 -15.44
N PRO A 213 7.07 -9.27 -15.89
CA PRO A 213 8.44 -8.73 -15.93
C PRO A 213 8.66 -7.54 -16.85
N ALA A 214 7.83 -7.38 -17.87
CA ALA A 214 8.01 -6.36 -18.89
C ALA A 214 6.66 -5.84 -19.39
N GLY A 215 6.72 -4.71 -20.08
CA GLY A 215 5.58 -4.09 -20.71
C GLY A 215 4.89 -3.10 -19.79
N LYS A 216 4.08 -2.25 -20.43
CA LYS A 216 3.34 -1.20 -19.77
C LYS A 216 2.35 -1.79 -18.77
N LEU A 217 2.41 -1.28 -17.54
CA LEU A 217 1.51 -1.59 -16.47
C LEU A 217 1.32 -0.32 -15.67
N TYR A 218 0.08 0.01 -15.31
CA TYR A 218 -0.27 1.23 -14.59
C TYR A 218 -1.24 0.89 -13.47
N SER A 219 -1.18 1.68 -12.39
CA SER A 219 -2.09 1.61 -11.25
C SER A 219 -2.84 2.92 -11.05
N TRP A 220 -2.42 4.01 -11.68
CA TRP A 220 -3.01 5.34 -11.56
C TRP A 220 -3.24 5.98 -12.94
N TRP A 221 -4.38 6.68 -13.08
CA TRP A 221 -4.72 7.50 -14.25
C TRP A 221 -5.45 8.76 -13.81
N ASP A 222 -4.89 9.94 -14.15
CA ASP A 222 -5.51 11.25 -13.89
C ASP A 222 -6.97 11.29 -14.40
N TYR A 223 -7.87 11.94 -13.66
CA TYR A 223 -9.24 12.16 -14.11
C TYR A 223 -9.33 13.06 -15.36
N ARG A 224 -8.30 13.88 -15.62
CA ARG A 224 -8.30 14.90 -16.65
C ARG A 224 -7.89 14.34 -18.01
N GLN A 225 -8.34 15.04 -19.06
CA GLN A 225 -7.92 14.82 -20.47
C GLN A 225 -8.17 13.42 -21.04
N GLY A 226 -9.03 12.63 -20.40
CA GLY A 226 -9.33 11.26 -20.79
C GLY A 226 -8.11 10.35 -20.68
N ALA A 227 -7.37 10.43 -19.56
CA ALA A 227 -6.15 9.65 -19.38
C ALA A 227 -6.44 8.15 -19.32
N LEU A 228 -7.55 7.72 -18.72
CA LEU A 228 -7.94 6.32 -18.68
C LEU A 228 -8.23 5.75 -20.08
N GLU A 229 -9.03 6.47 -20.88
CA GLU A 229 -9.46 6.04 -22.21
C GLU A 229 -8.29 5.96 -23.20
N LYS A 230 -7.26 6.79 -22.97
CA LYS A 230 -6.02 6.81 -23.76
C LYS A 230 -4.91 5.95 -23.14
N ASP A 231 -5.21 5.27 -22.04
CA ASP A 231 -4.27 4.51 -21.21
C ASP A 231 -2.99 5.26 -20.84
N ARG A 232 -3.13 6.55 -20.51
CA ARG A 232 -2.05 7.44 -20.08
C ARG A 232 -1.85 7.36 -18.57
N GLY A 233 -1.39 6.21 -18.11
CA GLY A 233 -1.22 5.93 -16.69
C GLY A 233 0.22 6.06 -16.16
N MET A 234 0.33 5.79 -14.86
CA MET A 234 1.58 5.52 -14.14
C MET A 234 1.39 4.33 -13.19
N ARG A 235 2.42 3.53 -12.94
CA ARG A 235 2.43 2.53 -11.85
C ARG A 235 3.21 3.07 -10.67
N ILE A 236 2.47 3.55 -9.69
CA ILE A 236 2.98 4.15 -8.46
C ILE A 236 2.52 3.41 -7.20
N ASP A 237 1.62 2.43 -7.37
CA ASP A 237 1.17 1.53 -6.31
C ASP A 237 1.94 0.21 -6.41
N HIS A 238 2.52 -0.23 -5.31
CA HIS A 238 3.40 -1.41 -5.30
C HIS A 238 3.09 -2.36 -4.16
N ILE A 239 3.43 -3.63 -4.36
CA ILE A 239 3.59 -4.62 -3.31
C ILE A 239 5.03 -5.15 -3.43
N LEU A 240 5.85 -4.86 -2.43
CA LEU A 240 7.25 -5.26 -2.37
C LEU A 240 7.45 -6.19 -1.18
N THR A 241 8.14 -7.31 -1.36
CA THR A 241 8.30 -8.32 -0.32
C THR A 241 9.75 -8.73 -0.11
N THR A 242 10.11 -9.25 1.06
CA THR A 242 11.38 -9.97 1.19
C THR A 242 11.41 -11.18 0.24
N PRO A 243 12.59 -11.65 -0.21
CA PRO A 243 12.68 -12.79 -1.12
C PRO A 243 12.09 -14.06 -0.50
N ALA A 244 12.23 -14.21 0.82
CA ALA A 244 11.66 -15.31 1.58
C ALA A 244 10.12 -15.35 1.55
N LEU A 245 9.44 -14.23 1.30
CA LEU A 245 7.99 -14.19 1.08
C LEU A 245 7.65 -14.26 -0.43
N ALA A 246 8.47 -13.65 -1.28
CA ALA A 246 8.27 -13.59 -2.74
C ALA A 246 8.13 -14.98 -3.40
N VAL A 247 8.87 -15.98 -2.91
CA VAL A 247 8.80 -17.37 -3.41
C VAL A 247 7.44 -18.05 -3.16
N HIS A 248 6.64 -17.51 -2.24
CA HIS A 248 5.29 -17.98 -1.95
C HIS A 248 4.23 -17.20 -2.74
N CYS A 249 4.61 -16.16 -3.49
CA CYS A 249 3.68 -15.39 -4.30
C CYS A 249 3.23 -16.22 -5.52
N THR A 250 1.93 -16.46 -5.60
CA THR A 250 1.31 -17.30 -6.63
C THR A 250 0.65 -16.48 -7.73
N ALA A 251 0.20 -15.26 -7.39
CA ALA A 251 -0.31 -14.28 -8.34
C ALA A 251 -0.05 -12.87 -7.81
N ALA A 252 0.26 -11.93 -8.71
CA ALA A 252 0.24 -10.51 -8.41
C ALA A 252 -0.16 -9.71 -9.67
N TYR A 253 -1.08 -8.78 -9.53
CA TYR A 253 -1.64 -8.03 -10.66
C TYR A 253 -2.28 -6.71 -10.22
N VAL A 254 -2.55 -5.83 -11.18
CA VAL A 254 -3.36 -4.63 -10.98
C VAL A 254 -4.78 -4.91 -11.47
N ASP A 255 -5.77 -4.75 -10.60
CA ASP A 255 -7.17 -4.88 -10.96
C ASP A 255 -7.72 -3.55 -11.51
N LYS A 256 -7.83 -3.43 -12.82
CA LYS A 256 -8.31 -2.21 -13.47
C LYS A 256 -9.84 -2.08 -13.41
N GLU A 257 -10.61 -3.12 -13.04
CA GLU A 257 -12.08 -3.09 -13.13
C GLU A 257 -12.72 -1.96 -12.31
N PRO A 258 -12.33 -1.71 -11.04
CA PRO A 258 -12.92 -0.62 -10.25
C PRO A 258 -12.65 0.76 -10.85
N ARG A 259 -11.59 0.90 -11.64
CA ARG A 259 -11.22 2.16 -12.29
C ARG A 259 -12.16 2.53 -13.45
N LEU A 260 -12.92 1.55 -13.96
CA LEU A 260 -13.87 1.72 -15.07
C LEU A 260 -15.29 2.09 -14.60
N LEU A 261 -15.56 2.04 -13.29
CA LEU A 261 -16.87 2.34 -12.72
C LEU A 261 -17.19 3.85 -12.72
N GLU A 262 -18.43 4.21 -12.41
CA GLU A 262 -18.82 5.61 -12.21
C GLU A 262 -18.18 6.17 -10.93
N LYS A 263 -17.59 7.38 -11.00
CA LYS A 263 -16.90 8.05 -9.89
C LYS A 263 -15.84 7.17 -9.19
N PRO A 264 -14.92 6.54 -9.95
CA PRO A 264 -13.95 5.61 -9.39
C PRO A 264 -12.89 6.37 -8.58
N SER A 265 -12.06 5.65 -7.84
CA SER A 265 -10.73 6.17 -7.51
C SER A 265 -9.92 6.34 -8.80
N ASP A 266 -8.93 7.22 -8.80
CA ASP A 266 -7.96 7.39 -9.88
C ASP A 266 -6.92 6.27 -9.86
N HIS A 267 -6.88 5.51 -8.76
CA HIS A 267 -6.08 4.32 -8.61
C HIS A 267 -6.89 3.02 -8.74
N ALA A 268 -6.23 2.00 -9.25
CA ALA A 268 -6.67 0.61 -9.30
C ALA A 268 -6.06 -0.18 -8.12
N PRO A 269 -6.80 -1.14 -7.52
CA PRO A 269 -6.22 -2.06 -6.54
C PRO A 269 -5.03 -2.84 -7.11
N VAL A 270 -3.99 -3.00 -6.29
CA VAL A 270 -2.87 -3.91 -6.54
C VAL A 270 -3.05 -5.13 -5.65
N VAL A 271 -3.09 -6.32 -6.25
CA VAL A 271 -3.39 -7.58 -5.57
C VAL A 271 -2.17 -8.48 -5.57
N ALA A 272 -1.92 -9.18 -4.45
CA ALA A 272 -0.97 -10.28 -4.37
C ALA A 272 -1.55 -11.44 -3.55
N GLU A 273 -1.34 -12.67 -4.02
CA GLU A 273 -1.80 -13.91 -3.40
C GLU A 273 -0.60 -14.79 -3.01
N PHE A 274 -0.59 -15.28 -1.76
CA PHE A 274 0.52 -16.04 -1.20
C PHE A 274 0.07 -17.39 -0.63
N THR A 275 0.77 -18.46 -0.97
CA THR A 275 0.57 -19.78 -0.36
C THR A 275 1.72 -20.08 0.58
N LEU A 276 1.52 -19.75 1.87
CA LEU A 276 2.46 -20.04 2.94
C LEU A 276 2.22 -21.47 3.44
N SER A 277 3.24 -22.31 3.31
CA SER A 277 3.27 -23.71 3.76
C SER A 277 3.56 -23.83 5.25
#